data_AF-A0AAD9WKK5-F1
#
_entry.id   AF-A0AAD9WKK5-F1
#
_cell.length_a   1.000
_cell.length_b   1.000
_cell.length_c   1.000
_cell.angle_alpha   90.00
_cell.angle_beta   90.00
_cell.angle_gamma   90.00
#
_symmetry.space_group_name_H-M   'P 1'
#
loop_
_entity.id
_entity.type
_entity.pdbx_description
1 polymer ?
#
loop_
_entity_poly.entity_id
_entity_poly.type
_entity_poly.pdbx_seq_one_letter_code
_entity_poly.pdbx_strand_id
1 'polypeptide(L)'
;MVILHEYPLSMVEHSGFHRFMGTAQPLFKIPSRNTLKSDILQIYDYERGKLKGLLEKNKGRIALTTDMWTSHNQRKGFMAITAHFVDNSWTLQSRIIRFIYIPCPHTSEMLADVMMECLHDWNIEHKLSTLTVDNCSTNNAMIRILLEMLSDVSLLLNGDMFHTHCSAHILNLIVRDGLDVISDSIERIRSSVSYWTSLPKREEKKLRLDAINDWSTSTFEQIKLMASSMAHKFDSYWSNFHGIMVVATILEPRYKMKVMECYFPSLYEDGSSYEINKIQEVLLRMVGEYEQKSKASQASSKLEYYLEEPVIPRVENFDILTWWKVNASKYPTLHCIARDILAIHVSTVASESAFSTGGRFVSLHRSMLHPKTVEALMCAQSWLWSEFNDSKLERKFEASNFEEDDD
;
A
#
# COMPACT_ATOMS: atom_id res chain seq x y z
N MET A 1 -25.07 -5.53 -2.33
CA MET A 1 -25.57 -4.13 -2.40
C MET A 1 -25.23 -3.32 -1.16
N VAL A 2 -25.72 -3.68 0.04
CA VAL A 2 -25.50 -2.89 1.28
C VAL A 2 -24.01 -2.74 1.60
N ILE A 3 -23.24 -3.83 1.55
CA ILE A 3 -21.79 -3.82 1.77
C ILE A 3 -21.09 -3.04 0.64
N LEU A 4 -21.30 -3.43 -0.62
CA LEU A 4 -20.64 -2.86 -1.80
C LEU A 4 -20.78 -1.34 -1.94
N HIS A 5 -22.01 -0.83 -1.77
CA HIS A 5 -22.34 0.58 -1.93
C HIS A 5 -22.47 1.32 -0.59
N GLU A 6 -22.05 0.65 0.49
CA GLU A 6 -21.99 1.25 1.81
C GLU A 6 -23.32 1.81 2.27
N TYR A 7 -24.46 1.20 1.93
CA TYR A 7 -25.76 1.72 2.37
C TYR A 7 -25.96 1.58 3.88
N PRO A 8 -26.71 2.50 4.51
CA PRO A 8 -26.98 2.39 5.95
C PRO A 8 -27.84 1.15 6.20
N LEU A 9 -27.58 0.45 7.31
CA LEU A 9 -28.37 -0.73 7.66
C LEU A 9 -29.86 -0.39 7.83
N SER A 10 -30.20 0.86 8.16
CA SER A 10 -31.58 1.35 8.23
C SER A 10 -32.30 1.43 6.88
N MET A 11 -31.59 1.31 5.75
CA MET A 11 -32.19 1.34 4.41
C MET A 11 -33.32 0.32 4.26
N VAL A 12 -33.18 -0.85 4.90
CA VAL A 12 -34.20 -1.91 4.86
C VAL A 12 -35.50 -1.52 5.58
N GLU A 13 -35.49 -0.48 6.42
CA GLU A 13 -36.65 0.02 7.15
C GLU A 13 -37.32 1.21 6.43
N HIS A 14 -36.73 1.72 5.34
CA HIS A 14 -37.26 2.88 4.64
C HIS A 14 -38.52 2.52 3.85
N SER A 15 -39.58 3.31 3.98
CA SER A 15 -40.87 3.10 3.30
C SER A 15 -40.74 3.02 1.77
N GLY A 16 -39.85 3.83 1.18
CA GLY A 16 -39.54 3.79 -0.24
C GLY A 16 -38.92 2.46 -0.69
N PHE A 17 -38.01 1.88 0.11
CA PHE A 17 -37.41 0.58 -0.17
C PHE A 17 -38.45 -0.55 -0.06
N HIS A 18 -39.31 -0.49 0.96
CA HIS A 18 -40.44 -1.42 1.11
C HIS A 18 -41.38 -1.39 -0.09
N ARG A 19 -41.77 -0.21 -0.56
CA ARG A 19 -42.65 -0.06 -1.74
C ARG A 19 -41.97 -0.56 -3.00
N PHE A 20 -40.69 -0.26 -3.19
CA PHE A 20 -39.90 -0.72 -4.34
C PHE A 20 -39.82 -2.25 -4.36
N MET A 21 -39.39 -2.88 -3.27
CA MET A 21 -39.28 -4.33 -3.17
C MET A 21 -40.64 -5.03 -3.25
N GLY A 22 -41.69 -4.45 -2.67
CA GLY A 22 -43.05 -4.96 -2.77
C GLY A 22 -43.62 -4.92 -4.20
N THR A 23 -43.11 -4.03 -5.05
CA THR A 23 -43.45 -3.99 -6.48
C THR A 23 -42.58 -4.94 -7.30
N ALA A 24 -41.27 -4.95 -7.03
CA ALA A 24 -40.30 -5.75 -7.79
C ALA A 24 -40.39 -7.25 -7.50
N GLN A 25 -40.57 -7.64 -6.24
CA GLN A 25 -40.72 -9.02 -5.80
C GLN A 25 -41.61 -9.09 -4.54
N PRO A 26 -42.95 -9.22 -4.69
CA PRO A 26 -43.91 -9.18 -3.58
C PRO A 26 -43.73 -10.25 -2.48
N LEU A 27 -43.15 -11.40 -2.79
CA LEU A 27 -42.85 -12.50 -1.86
C LEU A 27 -41.51 -12.33 -1.12
N PHE A 28 -40.69 -11.34 -1.50
CA PHE A 28 -39.43 -11.08 -0.81
C PHE A 28 -39.70 -10.53 0.60
N LYS A 29 -39.30 -11.31 1.61
CA LYS A 29 -39.36 -10.86 3.00
C LYS A 29 -38.18 -9.95 3.28
N ILE A 30 -38.46 -8.66 3.44
CA ILE A 30 -37.44 -7.66 3.76
C ILE A 30 -36.84 -7.99 5.13
N PRO A 31 -35.50 -8.16 5.23
CA PRO A 31 -34.86 -8.51 6.50
C PRO A 31 -34.88 -7.35 7.48
N SER A 32 -34.88 -7.68 8.78
CA SER A 32 -34.67 -6.68 9.83
C SER A 32 -33.22 -6.19 9.86
N ARG A 33 -32.95 -5.06 10.52
CA ARG A 33 -31.57 -4.59 10.77
C ARG A 33 -30.69 -5.62 11.47
N ASN A 34 -31.26 -6.40 12.39
CA ASN A 34 -30.52 -7.43 13.13
C ASN A 34 -30.20 -8.63 12.24
N THR A 35 -31.15 -9.04 11.40
CA THR A 35 -30.94 -10.09 10.38
C THR A 35 -29.85 -9.65 9.41
N LEU A 36 -29.96 -8.44 8.86
CA LEU A 36 -28.96 -7.88 7.96
C LEU A 36 -27.56 -7.81 8.60
N LYS A 37 -27.47 -7.42 9.88
CA LYS A 37 -26.21 -7.43 10.63
C LYS A 37 -25.63 -8.85 10.75
N SER A 38 -26.46 -9.84 11.06
CA SER A 38 -26.05 -11.24 11.12
C SER A 38 -25.54 -11.73 9.76
N ASP A 39 -26.24 -11.41 8.68
CA ASP A 39 -25.87 -11.80 7.31
C ASP A 39 -24.53 -11.16 6.91
N ILE A 40 -24.30 -9.89 7.27
CA ILE A 40 -23.00 -9.21 7.03
C ILE A 40 -21.86 -9.94 7.74
N LEU A 41 -22.05 -10.37 8.99
CA LEU A 41 -21.02 -11.10 9.72
C LEU A 41 -20.76 -12.49 9.11
N GLN A 42 -21.80 -13.19 8.65
CA GLN A 42 -21.65 -14.46 7.96
C GLN A 42 -20.89 -14.32 6.63
N ILE A 43 -21.21 -13.29 5.83
CA ILE A 43 -20.48 -12.99 4.59
C ILE A 43 -19.01 -12.67 4.92
N TYR A 44 -18.76 -11.86 5.95
CA TYR A 44 -17.40 -11.56 6.39
C TYR A 44 -16.62 -12.83 6.78
N ASP A 45 -17.21 -13.71 7.61
CA ASP A 45 -16.51 -14.94 8.04
C ASP A 45 -16.24 -15.89 6.87
N TYR A 46 -17.19 -15.99 5.93
CA TYR A 46 -17.03 -16.79 4.71
C TYR A 46 -15.89 -16.26 3.82
N GLU A 47 -15.91 -14.96 3.51
CA GLU A 47 -14.89 -14.32 2.67
C GLU A 47 -13.52 -14.30 3.37
N ARG A 48 -13.49 -14.15 4.70
CA ARG A 48 -12.27 -14.25 5.49
C ARG A 48 -11.66 -15.64 5.36
N GLY A 49 -12.47 -16.70 5.41
CA GLY A 49 -12.03 -18.08 5.19
C GLY A 49 -11.44 -18.28 3.80
N LYS A 50 -12.07 -17.72 2.77
CA LYS A 50 -11.56 -17.75 1.39
C LYS A 50 -10.22 -17.05 1.26
N LEU A 51 -10.09 -15.84 1.81
CA LEU A 51 -8.84 -15.07 1.77
C LEU A 51 -7.72 -15.76 2.55
N LYS A 52 -8.01 -16.31 3.74
CA LYS A 52 -7.03 -17.13 4.49
C LYS A 52 -6.51 -18.29 3.64
N GLY A 53 -7.41 -19.05 3.01
CA GLY A 53 -7.02 -20.13 2.12
C GLY A 53 -6.18 -19.68 0.92
N LEU A 54 -6.41 -18.47 0.39
CA LEU A 54 -5.58 -17.88 -0.66
C LEU A 54 -4.18 -17.53 -0.15
N LEU A 55 -4.07 -16.89 1.02
CA LEU A 55 -2.79 -16.52 1.63
C LEU A 55 -1.96 -17.76 2.01
N GLU A 56 -2.61 -18.81 2.52
CA GLU A 56 -1.96 -20.09 2.83
C GLU A 56 -1.38 -20.77 1.58
N LYS A 57 -2.13 -20.78 0.48
CA LYS A 57 -1.69 -21.35 -0.81
C LYS A 57 -0.69 -20.46 -1.55
N ASN A 58 -0.59 -19.17 -1.20
CA ASN A 58 0.35 -18.27 -1.85
C ASN A 58 1.79 -18.69 -1.52
N LYS A 59 2.62 -18.84 -2.56
CA LYS A 59 4.04 -19.18 -2.40
C LYS A 59 4.90 -17.95 -2.12
N GLY A 60 4.41 -16.75 -2.41
CA GLY A 60 5.12 -15.50 -2.19
C GLY A 60 5.05 -15.02 -0.75
N ARG A 61 5.94 -14.08 -0.42
CA ARG A 61 5.85 -13.30 0.81
C ARG A 61 4.71 -12.27 0.73
N ILE A 62 4.32 -11.77 1.89
CA ILE A 62 3.24 -10.79 2.07
C ILE A 62 3.84 -9.53 2.68
N ALA A 63 3.63 -8.40 2.00
CA ALA A 63 3.97 -7.09 2.51
C ALA A 63 2.74 -6.47 3.20
N LEU A 64 2.94 -5.75 4.29
CA LEU A 64 1.87 -5.08 5.02
C LEU A 64 2.03 -3.57 4.93
N THR A 65 0.92 -2.86 4.82
CA THR A 65 0.84 -1.43 5.15
C THR A 65 -0.06 -1.27 6.36
N THR A 66 0.32 -0.38 7.27
CA THR A 66 -0.56 0.00 8.37
C THR A 66 -0.57 1.49 8.58
N ASP A 67 -1.73 1.99 8.96
CA ASP A 67 -1.93 3.41 9.25
C ASP A 67 -2.97 3.58 10.37
N MET A 68 -2.93 4.74 11.01
CA MET A 68 -3.80 5.11 12.11
C MET A 68 -4.66 6.30 11.72
N TRP A 69 -5.97 6.15 11.83
CA TRP A 69 -6.93 7.22 11.60
C TRP A 69 -7.70 7.56 12.86
N THR A 70 -7.73 8.84 13.21
CA THR A 70 -8.59 9.31 14.30
C THR A 70 -9.85 9.96 13.73
N SER A 71 -11.01 9.40 14.07
CA SER A 71 -12.30 10.01 13.75
C SER A 71 -12.45 11.35 14.45
N HIS A 72 -12.57 12.44 13.69
CA HIS A 72 -12.74 13.79 14.24
C HIS A 72 -14.03 13.92 15.06
N ASN A 73 -15.08 13.19 14.67
CA ASN A 73 -16.41 13.28 15.28
C ASN A 73 -16.52 12.49 16.59
N GLN A 74 -15.79 11.36 16.71
CA GLN A 74 -15.88 10.48 17.88
C GLN A 74 -14.61 10.41 18.72
N ARG A 75 -13.51 11.07 18.28
CA ARG A 75 -12.15 10.95 18.87
C ARG A 75 -11.72 9.50 19.09
N LYS A 76 -12.13 8.61 18.19
CA LYS A 76 -11.77 7.19 18.21
C LYS A 76 -10.67 6.92 17.19
N GLY A 77 -9.59 6.29 17.63
CA GLY A 77 -8.51 5.81 16.78
C GLY A 77 -8.85 4.46 16.17
N PHE A 78 -8.70 4.32 14.86
CA PHE A 78 -8.80 3.06 14.14
C PHE A 78 -7.49 2.77 13.43
N MET A 79 -7.07 1.51 13.47
CA MET A 79 -5.93 1.00 12.73
C MET A 79 -6.44 0.18 11.55
N ALA A 80 -5.91 0.48 10.36
CA ALA A 80 -6.15 -0.33 9.17
C ALA A 80 -4.86 -1.05 8.80
N ILE A 81 -4.94 -2.38 8.66
CA ILE A 81 -3.84 -3.22 8.20
C ILE A 81 -4.23 -3.82 6.85
N THR A 82 -3.43 -3.55 5.83
CA THR A 82 -3.64 -4.03 4.47
C THR A 82 -2.49 -4.95 4.07
N ALA A 83 -2.83 -6.14 3.59
CA ALA A 83 -1.90 -7.09 3.02
C ALA A 83 -1.76 -6.89 1.51
N HIS A 84 -0.52 -6.89 1.04
CA HIS A 84 -0.13 -6.74 -0.35
C HIS A 84 0.71 -7.94 -0.77
N PHE A 85 0.33 -8.60 -1.84
CA PHE A 85 1.03 -9.78 -2.35
C PHE A 85 0.73 -9.98 -3.83
N VAL A 86 1.64 -10.60 -4.56
CA VAL A 86 1.35 -11.11 -5.90
C VAL A 86 0.85 -12.55 -5.76
N ASP A 87 -0.31 -12.84 -6.33
CA ASP A 87 -0.92 -14.17 -6.24
C ASP A 87 -0.32 -15.17 -7.23
N ASN A 88 -0.81 -16.42 -7.20
CA ASN A 88 -0.36 -17.47 -8.09
C ASN A 88 -0.70 -17.21 -9.57
N SER A 89 -1.66 -16.32 -9.85
CA SER A 89 -2.02 -15.88 -11.20
C SER A 89 -1.13 -14.74 -11.70
N TRP A 90 -0.18 -14.27 -10.89
CA TRP A 90 0.69 -13.12 -11.14
C TRP A 90 -0.05 -11.77 -11.17
N THR A 91 -1.11 -11.66 -10.39
CA THR A 91 -1.84 -10.41 -10.19
C THR A 91 -1.51 -9.80 -8.84
N LEU A 92 -1.33 -8.48 -8.81
CA LEU A 92 -1.09 -7.75 -7.56
C LEU A 92 -2.40 -7.63 -6.79
N GLN A 93 -2.41 -8.19 -5.58
CA GLN A 93 -3.53 -8.17 -4.67
C GLN A 93 -3.25 -7.23 -3.51
N SER A 94 -4.23 -6.38 -3.20
CA SER A 94 -4.27 -5.51 -2.01
C SER A 94 -5.56 -5.79 -1.25
N ARG A 95 -5.45 -6.24 0.00
CA ARG A 95 -6.59 -6.72 0.80
C ARG A 95 -6.51 -6.17 2.22
N ILE A 96 -7.57 -5.50 2.67
CA ILE A 96 -7.68 -5.11 4.07
C ILE A 96 -7.88 -6.39 4.88
N ILE A 97 -6.98 -6.67 5.82
CA ILE A 97 -7.03 -7.87 6.67
C ILE A 97 -7.48 -7.53 8.10
N ARG A 98 -7.36 -6.27 8.51
CA ARG A 98 -7.83 -5.81 9.82
C ARG A 98 -8.27 -4.35 9.73
N PHE A 99 -9.38 -4.04 10.38
CA PHE A 99 -9.81 -2.67 10.62
C PHE A 99 -10.33 -2.57 12.05
N ILE A 100 -9.46 -2.21 12.98
CA ILE A 100 -9.72 -2.36 14.42
C ILE A 100 -9.77 -1.01 15.14
N TYR A 101 -10.67 -0.89 16.10
CA TYR A 101 -10.68 0.23 17.04
C TYR A 101 -9.58 0.04 18.08
N ILE A 102 -8.73 1.04 18.24
CA ILE A 102 -7.69 1.05 19.27
C ILE A 102 -8.07 2.11 20.31
N PRO A 103 -8.22 1.75 21.60
CA PRO A 103 -8.44 2.73 22.64
C PRO A 103 -7.16 3.55 22.90
N CYS A 104 -7.33 4.79 23.36
CA CYS A 104 -6.22 5.62 23.85
C CYS A 104 -5.74 5.07 25.21
N PRO A 105 -4.43 5.06 25.53
CA PRO A 105 -3.30 5.64 24.79
C PRO A 105 -2.75 4.73 23.68
N HIS A 106 -2.52 5.27 22.48
CA HIS A 106 -1.92 4.54 21.35
C HIS A 106 -0.41 4.37 21.55
N THR A 107 0.01 3.56 22.52
CA THR A 107 1.44 3.30 22.79
C THR A 107 2.04 2.32 21.78
N SER A 108 3.36 2.32 21.65
CA SER A 108 4.10 1.42 20.76
C SER A 108 3.86 -0.06 21.09
N GLU A 109 3.74 -0.39 22.38
CA GLU A 109 3.52 -1.74 22.88
C GLU A 109 2.11 -2.23 22.48
N MET A 110 1.09 -1.40 22.68
CA MET A 110 -0.28 -1.75 22.29
C MET A 110 -0.42 -1.95 20.79
N LEU A 111 0.25 -1.13 19.97
CA LEU A 111 0.25 -1.31 18.52
C LEU A 111 1.01 -2.57 18.10
N ALA A 112 2.12 -2.89 18.76
CA ALA A 112 2.88 -4.11 18.52
C ALA A 112 2.06 -5.36 18.86
N ASP A 113 1.38 -5.38 20.01
CA ASP A 113 0.50 -6.48 20.42
C ASP A 113 -0.62 -6.70 19.39
N VAL A 114 -1.31 -5.63 18.97
CA VAL A 114 -2.37 -5.71 17.95
C VAL A 114 -1.84 -6.22 16.60
N MET A 115 -0.63 -5.80 16.20
CA MET A 115 0.02 -6.29 15.00
C MET A 115 0.35 -7.78 15.12
N MET A 116 0.92 -8.22 16.24
CA MET A 116 1.25 -9.63 16.46
C MET A 116 0.00 -10.52 16.54
N GLU A 117 -1.06 -10.07 17.22
CA GLU A 117 -2.35 -10.74 17.20
C GLU A 117 -2.89 -10.88 15.78
N CYS A 118 -2.79 -9.83 14.96
CA CYS A 118 -3.20 -9.87 13.56
C CYS A 118 -2.38 -10.90 12.76
N LEU A 119 -1.06 -10.94 12.91
CA LEU A 119 -0.20 -11.88 12.21
C LEU A 119 -0.59 -13.34 12.52
N HIS A 120 -0.75 -13.67 13.82
CA HIS A 120 -1.16 -14.99 14.27
C HIS A 120 -2.58 -15.35 13.83
N ASP A 121 -3.53 -14.41 13.95
CA ASP A 121 -4.92 -14.58 13.52
C ASP A 121 -5.02 -14.97 12.04
N TRP A 122 -4.09 -14.47 11.22
CA TRP A 122 -4.03 -14.71 9.79
C TRP A 122 -3.05 -15.80 9.37
N ASN A 123 -2.23 -16.33 10.30
CA ASN A 123 -1.20 -17.34 10.04
C ASN A 123 -0.21 -16.89 8.95
N ILE A 124 0.26 -15.65 9.06
CA ILE A 124 1.13 -15.01 8.06
C ILE A 124 2.49 -14.58 8.62
N GLU A 125 2.77 -14.83 9.90
CA GLU A 125 4.02 -14.46 10.58
C GLU A 125 5.25 -14.94 9.79
N HIS A 126 5.24 -16.19 9.31
CA HIS A 126 6.35 -16.79 8.56
C HIS A 126 6.42 -16.38 7.08
N LYS A 127 5.40 -15.68 6.56
CA LYS A 127 5.35 -15.20 5.17
C LYS A 127 5.58 -13.71 5.04
N LEU A 128 5.77 -13.00 6.16
CA LEU A 128 5.96 -11.56 6.17
C LEU A 128 7.25 -11.16 5.44
N SER A 129 7.19 -10.14 4.58
CA SER A 129 8.37 -9.51 3.96
C SER A 129 8.71 -8.19 4.63
N THR A 130 7.78 -7.25 4.56
CA THR A 130 7.99 -5.84 4.91
C THR A 130 6.73 -5.24 5.50
N LEU A 131 6.88 -4.33 6.44
CA LEU A 131 5.84 -3.52 7.04
C LEU A 131 6.10 -2.04 6.73
N THR A 132 5.12 -1.42 6.07
CA THR A 132 5.15 0.00 5.72
C THR A 132 4.28 0.81 6.68
N VAL A 133 4.89 1.77 7.36
CA VAL A 133 4.24 2.65 8.36
C VAL A 133 4.52 4.12 8.06
N ASP A 134 3.73 5.02 8.63
CA ASP A 134 4.06 6.45 8.60
C ASP A 134 5.33 6.75 9.44
N ASN A 135 5.90 7.95 9.26
CA ASN A 135 7.12 8.33 9.96
C ASN A 135 6.80 9.01 11.30
N CYS A 136 6.20 8.25 12.21
CA CYS A 136 5.90 8.67 13.58
C CYS A 136 6.81 7.95 14.59
N SER A 137 7.21 8.63 15.66
CA SER A 137 8.08 8.07 16.72
C SER A 137 7.50 6.80 17.36
N THR A 138 6.18 6.77 17.58
CA THR A 138 5.48 5.58 18.11
C THR A 138 5.61 4.39 17.17
N ASN A 139 5.47 4.61 15.87
CA ASN A 139 5.59 3.54 14.87
C ASN A 139 7.03 3.04 14.77
N ASN A 140 8.01 3.93 14.83
CA ASN A 140 9.43 3.54 14.88
C ASN A 140 9.75 2.68 16.12
N ALA A 141 9.17 2.98 17.28
CA ALA A 141 9.32 2.16 18.48
C ALA A 141 8.59 0.82 18.36
N MET A 142 7.36 0.81 17.82
CA MET A 142 6.59 -0.42 17.53
C MET A 142 7.39 -1.38 16.64
N ILE A 143 8.04 -0.89 15.58
CA ILE A 143 8.86 -1.72 14.68
C ILE A 143 9.99 -2.43 15.44
N ARG A 144 10.64 -1.75 16.38
CA ARG A 144 11.71 -2.36 17.19
C ARG A 144 11.19 -3.50 18.04
N ILE A 145 10.04 -3.28 18.71
CA ILE A 145 9.37 -4.32 19.50
C ILE A 145 8.97 -5.51 18.62
N LEU A 146 8.42 -5.25 17.43
CA LEU A 146 8.04 -6.30 16.48
C LEU A 146 9.24 -7.13 16.00
N LEU A 147 10.39 -6.51 15.75
CA LEU A 147 11.61 -7.23 15.37
C LEU A 147 12.11 -8.14 16.49
N GLU A 148 11.98 -7.73 17.76
CA GLU A 148 12.30 -8.58 18.91
C GLU A 148 11.33 -9.76 19.03
N MET A 149 10.02 -9.50 18.87
CA MET A 149 8.98 -10.54 18.93
C MET A 149 9.04 -11.53 17.76
N LEU A 150 9.55 -11.11 16.60
CA LEU A 150 9.71 -11.92 15.39
C LEU A 150 11.12 -12.52 15.25
N SER A 151 11.93 -12.49 16.31
CA SER A 151 13.32 -12.98 16.27
C SER A 151 13.45 -14.45 15.88
N ASP A 152 12.47 -15.29 16.22
CA ASP A 152 12.44 -16.71 15.83
C ASP A 152 11.93 -16.95 14.39
N VAL A 153 11.50 -15.90 13.69
CA VAL A 153 10.94 -15.97 12.34
C VAL A 153 11.99 -15.60 11.29
N SER A 154 12.09 -16.40 10.21
CA SER A 154 12.98 -16.12 9.07
C SER A 154 12.47 -14.94 8.20
N LEU A 155 12.71 -13.73 8.70
CA LEU A 155 12.52 -12.50 7.94
C LEU A 155 13.56 -12.37 6.82
N LEU A 156 13.20 -11.64 5.77
CA LEU A 156 14.10 -11.35 4.65
C LEU A 156 15.34 -10.60 5.16
N LEU A 157 16.54 -11.10 4.83
CA LEU A 157 17.82 -10.53 5.26
C LEU A 157 17.88 -10.28 6.78
N ASN A 158 17.36 -11.21 7.60
CA ASN A 158 17.31 -11.08 9.07
C ASN A 158 16.57 -9.83 9.58
N GLY A 159 15.65 -9.27 8.78
CA GLY A 159 14.88 -8.10 9.14
C GLY A 159 15.46 -6.77 8.67
N ASP A 160 16.60 -6.76 7.96
CA ASP A 160 17.21 -5.55 7.41
C ASP A 160 16.23 -4.75 6.51
N MET A 161 15.31 -5.44 5.84
CA MET A 161 14.31 -4.87 4.93
C MET A 161 12.88 -4.87 5.51
N PHE A 162 12.75 -5.12 6.81
CA PHE A 162 11.44 -5.28 7.44
C PHE A 162 10.64 -3.99 7.50
N HIS A 163 11.31 -2.84 7.66
CA HIS A 163 10.65 -1.56 7.84
C HIS A 163 10.79 -0.69 6.58
N THR A 164 9.66 -0.17 6.10
CA THR A 164 9.64 0.87 5.06
C THR A 164 8.80 2.05 5.54
N HIS A 165 9.31 3.27 5.36
CA HIS A 165 8.54 4.48 5.65
C HIS A 165 7.59 4.81 4.49
N CYS A 166 6.42 5.38 4.79
CA CYS A 166 5.49 5.83 3.77
C CYS A 166 6.08 7.00 2.93
N SER A 167 6.39 6.76 1.65
CA SER A 167 6.91 7.77 0.73
C SER A 167 5.98 8.97 0.58
N ALA A 168 4.67 8.75 0.54
CA ALA A 168 3.70 9.84 0.42
C ALA A 168 3.74 10.77 1.65
N HIS A 169 3.94 10.18 2.84
CA HIS A 169 4.11 10.94 4.08
C HIS A 169 5.43 11.73 4.05
N ILE A 170 6.54 11.10 3.64
CA ILE A 170 7.85 11.77 3.50
C ILE A 170 7.76 12.93 2.52
N LEU A 171 7.17 12.74 1.33
CA LEU A 171 6.99 13.80 0.35
C LEU A 171 6.15 14.95 0.91
N ASN A 172 5.08 14.65 1.65
CA ASN A 172 4.29 15.68 2.31
C ASN A 172 5.08 16.42 3.40
N LEU A 173 5.96 15.75 4.16
CA LEU A 173 6.85 16.40 5.13
C LEU A 173 7.85 17.34 4.45
N ILE A 174 8.44 16.92 3.33
CA ILE A 174 9.36 17.73 2.53
C ILE A 174 8.65 18.98 2.00
N VAL A 175 7.46 18.81 1.41
CA VAL A 175 6.66 19.92 0.89
C VAL A 175 6.25 20.88 2.01
N ARG A 176 5.82 20.37 3.17
CA ARG A 176 5.44 21.22 4.31
C ARG A 176 6.62 22.06 4.80
N ASP A 177 7.79 21.45 4.92
CA ASP A 177 9.01 22.16 5.32
C ASP A 177 9.39 23.27 4.33
N GLY A 178 9.26 23.00 3.02
CA GLY A 178 9.41 24.05 2.01
C GLY A 178 8.38 25.17 2.15
N LEU A 179 7.11 24.82 2.38
CA LEU A 179 6.05 25.81 2.57
C LEU A 179 6.22 26.63 3.86
N ASP A 180 6.85 26.08 4.90
CA ASP A 180 7.11 26.79 6.16
C ASP A 180 8.06 27.98 5.95
N VAL A 181 8.97 27.92 4.97
CA VAL A 181 9.86 29.03 4.57
C VAL A 181 9.08 30.24 4.05
N ILE A 182 7.90 30.02 3.47
CA ILE A 182 7.02 31.07 2.96
C ILE A 182 5.72 31.19 3.78
N SER A 183 5.72 30.64 5.00
CA SER A 183 4.54 30.54 5.87
C SER A 183 3.86 31.89 6.10
N ASP A 184 4.63 32.96 6.37
CA ASP A 184 4.11 34.32 6.55
C ASP A 184 3.31 34.83 5.35
N SER A 185 3.76 34.51 4.13
CA SER A 185 3.07 34.89 2.89
C SER A 185 1.81 34.05 2.69
N ILE A 186 1.88 32.75 3.00
CA ILE A 186 0.73 31.84 2.98
C ILE A 186 -0.31 32.27 4.03
N GLU A 187 0.10 32.70 5.21
CA GLU A 187 -0.79 33.16 6.29
C GLU A 187 -1.49 34.48 5.94
N ARG A 188 -0.80 35.41 5.27
CA ARG A 188 -1.42 36.62 4.71
C ARG A 188 -2.46 36.31 3.62
N ILE A 189 -2.17 35.33 2.77
CA ILE A 189 -3.14 34.86 1.76
C ILE A 189 -4.27 34.08 2.44
N ARG A 190 -3.99 33.23 3.43
CA ARG A 190 -4.99 32.46 4.19
C ARG A 190 -5.89 33.33 5.03
N SER A 191 -5.39 34.40 5.64
CA SER A 191 -6.22 35.38 6.36
C SER A 191 -7.13 36.14 5.38
N SER A 192 -6.61 36.47 4.19
CA SER A 192 -7.42 37.03 3.10
C SER A 192 -8.46 36.02 2.57
N VAL A 193 -8.11 34.74 2.44
CA VAL A 193 -9.00 33.66 1.99
C VAL A 193 -10.01 33.27 3.07
N SER A 194 -9.64 33.30 4.35
CA SER A 194 -10.51 33.05 5.51
C SER A 194 -11.70 34.02 5.52
N TYR A 195 -11.46 35.27 5.10
CA TYR A 195 -12.52 36.27 4.87
C TYR A 195 -13.52 35.85 3.77
N TRP A 196 -13.09 35.09 2.77
CA TRP A 196 -13.93 34.58 1.67
C TRP A 196 -14.43 33.14 1.86
N THR A 197 -13.99 32.42 2.89
CA THR A 197 -14.30 30.98 3.09
C THR A 197 -15.65 30.74 3.81
N SER A 198 -16.64 31.60 3.61
CA SER A 198 -18.05 31.39 4.00
C SER A 198 -18.90 30.72 2.90
N LEU A 199 -18.29 30.10 1.89
CA LEU A 199 -18.96 29.31 0.85
C LEU A 199 -18.21 28.00 0.49
N PRO A 200 -18.90 26.95 0.00
CA PRO A 200 -18.35 25.59 -0.08
C PRO A 200 -17.40 25.37 -1.26
N LYS A 201 -16.32 24.63 -0.98
CA LYS A 201 -15.14 24.38 -1.83
C LYS A 201 -15.34 23.26 -2.84
N ARG A 202 -14.80 23.43 -4.06
CA ARG A 202 -14.41 22.33 -4.95
C ARG A 202 -13.06 22.62 -5.61
N GLU A 203 -12.20 21.60 -5.50
CA GLU A 203 -11.08 21.15 -6.37
C GLU A 203 -10.03 22.20 -6.79
N GLU A 204 -8.71 21.93 -6.77
CA GLU A 204 -8.03 20.85 -7.49
C GLU A 204 -6.54 20.76 -7.05
N LYS A 205 -5.88 19.62 -7.33
CA LYS A 205 -4.47 19.34 -7.01
C LYS A 205 -3.82 18.65 -8.22
N LYS A 206 -2.75 19.21 -8.80
CA LYS A 206 -1.81 18.46 -9.66
C LYS A 206 -0.47 19.16 -9.81
N LEU A 207 0.61 18.36 -9.93
CA LEU A 207 2.03 18.69 -10.17
C LEU A 207 2.81 19.07 -8.88
N ARG A 208 4.06 18.66 -8.63
CA ARG A 208 5.19 18.29 -9.53
C ARG A 208 6.32 17.66 -8.70
N LEU A 209 7.15 16.80 -9.31
CA LEU A 209 8.46 16.40 -8.76
C LEU A 209 9.65 17.00 -9.56
N ASP A 210 9.42 17.72 -10.65
CA ASP A 210 10.49 18.33 -11.47
C ASP A 210 10.83 19.78 -11.06
N ALA A 211 10.10 20.36 -10.09
CA ALA A 211 10.22 21.78 -9.75
C ALA A 211 11.37 22.13 -8.79
N ILE A 212 11.90 21.16 -8.04
CA ILE A 212 12.85 21.42 -6.95
C ILE A 212 14.22 21.87 -7.50
N ASN A 213 14.67 21.31 -8.63
CA ASN A 213 15.93 21.70 -9.25
C ASN A 213 15.84 23.08 -9.93
N ASP A 214 14.72 23.39 -10.60
CA ASP A 214 14.52 24.71 -11.22
C ASP A 214 14.37 25.83 -10.18
N TRP A 215 13.78 25.54 -9.01
CA TRP A 215 13.63 26.50 -7.92
C TRP A 215 14.95 26.89 -7.25
N SER A 216 15.95 26.02 -7.27
CA SER A 216 17.30 26.35 -6.80
C SER A 216 18.00 27.41 -7.66
N THR A 217 17.57 27.53 -8.93
CA THR A 217 18.07 28.52 -9.90
C THR A 217 17.17 29.75 -10.03
N SER A 218 16.11 29.84 -9.22
CA SER A 218 15.16 30.96 -9.25
C SER A 218 15.81 32.28 -8.86
N THR A 219 15.37 33.37 -9.48
CA THR A 219 15.81 34.75 -9.17
C THR A 219 15.22 35.27 -7.84
N PHE A 220 14.25 34.57 -7.26
CA PHE A 220 13.62 34.95 -6.00
C PHE A 220 14.26 34.22 -4.81
N GLU A 221 14.86 34.97 -3.89
CA GLU A 221 15.56 34.45 -2.72
C GLU A 221 14.68 33.51 -1.86
N GLN A 222 13.39 33.82 -1.72
CA GLN A 222 12.47 32.96 -0.96
C GLN A 222 12.26 31.58 -1.61
N ILE A 223 12.25 31.51 -2.94
CA ILE A 223 12.08 30.25 -3.69
C ILE A 223 13.35 29.40 -3.59
N LYS A 224 14.52 30.05 -3.60
CA LYS A 224 15.81 29.39 -3.41
C LYS A 224 15.94 28.81 -2.00
N LEU A 225 15.59 29.57 -0.97
CA LEU A 225 15.59 29.09 0.42
C LEU A 225 14.60 27.94 0.64
N MET A 226 13.41 28.01 0.03
CA MET A 226 12.45 26.92 0.03
C MET A 226 13.03 25.65 -0.63
N ALA A 227 13.64 25.77 -1.81
CA ALA A 227 14.26 24.64 -2.50
C ALA A 227 15.41 24.02 -1.68
N SER A 228 16.25 24.83 -1.05
CA SER A 228 17.32 24.36 -0.18
C SER A 228 16.80 23.64 1.08
N SER A 229 15.75 24.16 1.73
CA SER A 229 15.11 23.49 2.88
C SER A 229 14.51 22.13 2.49
N MET A 230 13.80 22.10 1.35
CA MET A 230 13.21 20.88 0.81
C MET A 230 14.28 19.83 0.45
N ALA A 231 15.38 20.25 -0.19
CA ALA A 231 16.49 19.37 -0.55
C ALA A 231 17.16 18.77 0.70
N HIS A 232 17.51 19.61 1.69
CA HIS A 232 18.12 19.13 2.93
C HIS A 232 17.22 18.14 3.67
N LYS A 233 15.91 18.36 3.67
CA LYS A 233 14.96 17.43 4.30
C LYS A 233 14.78 16.16 3.49
N PHE A 234 14.79 16.25 2.16
CA PHE A 234 14.82 15.08 1.28
C PHE A 234 16.03 14.20 1.61
N ASP A 235 17.23 14.76 1.68
CA ASP A 235 18.47 14.01 1.97
C ASP A 235 18.43 13.33 3.35
N SER A 236 17.87 14.00 4.36
CA SER A 236 17.71 13.45 5.71
C SER A 236 16.81 12.21 5.76
N TYR A 237 15.81 12.13 4.86
CA TYR A 237 14.91 10.98 4.77
C TYR A 237 15.37 9.93 3.78
N TRP A 238 16.04 10.35 2.70
CA TRP A 238 16.46 9.48 1.59
C TRP A 238 17.67 8.62 1.94
N SER A 239 18.57 9.11 2.81
CA SER A 239 19.76 8.37 3.29
C SER A 239 19.44 7.05 4.00
N ASN A 240 18.22 6.86 4.53
CA ASN A 240 17.78 5.64 5.20
C ASN A 240 16.88 4.72 4.33
N PHE A 241 16.60 5.10 3.07
CA PHE A 241 15.38 4.66 2.37
C PHE A 241 15.59 3.69 1.21
N HIS A 242 16.83 3.29 0.90
CA HIS A 242 17.13 2.87 -0.47
C HIS A 242 16.96 1.39 -0.82
N GLY A 243 17.21 0.47 0.11
CA GLY A 243 17.38 -0.95 -0.23
C GLY A 243 16.26 -1.53 -1.09
N ILE A 244 15.02 -1.49 -0.58
CA ILE A 244 13.89 -2.16 -1.23
C ILE A 244 13.47 -1.49 -2.56
N MET A 245 13.47 -0.16 -2.61
CA MET A 245 13.06 0.60 -3.80
C MET A 245 14.07 0.51 -4.92
N VAL A 246 15.35 0.52 -4.56
CA VAL A 246 16.43 0.35 -5.51
C VAL A 246 16.41 -1.06 -6.08
N VAL A 247 16.22 -2.08 -5.24
CA VAL A 247 16.04 -3.47 -5.71
C VAL A 247 14.84 -3.57 -6.65
N ALA A 248 13.69 -2.97 -6.31
CA ALA A 248 12.52 -2.93 -7.19
C ALA A 248 12.83 -2.25 -8.55
N THR A 249 13.63 -1.18 -8.54
CA THR A 249 14.06 -0.47 -9.75
C THR A 249 15.00 -1.33 -10.61
N ILE A 250 15.88 -2.11 -9.99
CA ILE A 250 16.79 -3.02 -10.70
C ILE A 250 16.01 -4.19 -11.33
N LEU A 251 14.98 -4.68 -10.65
CA LEU A 251 14.07 -5.71 -11.14
C LEU A 251 13.15 -5.21 -12.28
N GLU A 252 13.16 -3.91 -12.57
CA GLU A 252 12.50 -3.37 -13.76
C GLU A 252 13.44 -3.48 -14.98
N PRO A 253 13.13 -4.37 -15.95
CA PRO A 253 14.02 -4.67 -17.09
C PRO A 253 14.28 -3.46 -18.02
N ARG A 254 13.46 -2.41 -17.97
CA ARG A 254 13.68 -1.13 -18.69
C ARG A 254 14.74 -0.23 -18.03
N TYR A 255 15.05 -0.47 -16.77
CA TYR A 255 15.91 0.39 -15.95
C TYR A 255 17.19 -0.33 -15.54
N LYS A 256 17.08 -1.49 -14.88
CA LYS A 256 18.22 -2.26 -14.34
C LYS A 256 19.20 -1.35 -13.57
N MET A 257 20.51 -1.52 -13.76
CA MET A 257 21.56 -0.70 -13.14
C MET A 257 21.66 0.71 -13.73
N LYS A 258 21.21 0.92 -14.98
CA LYS A 258 21.43 2.18 -15.72
C LYS A 258 20.85 3.39 -15.01
N VAL A 259 19.71 3.23 -14.34
CA VAL A 259 19.10 4.32 -13.57
C VAL A 259 20.02 4.75 -12.44
N MET A 260 20.62 3.82 -11.69
CA MET A 260 21.55 4.18 -10.63
C MET A 260 22.82 4.80 -11.17
N GLU A 261 23.40 4.22 -12.22
CA GLU A 261 24.60 4.75 -12.87
C GLU A 261 24.40 6.19 -13.39
N CYS A 262 23.18 6.55 -13.80
CA CYS A 262 22.85 7.91 -14.23
C CYS A 262 22.57 8.88 -13.06
N TYR A 263 21.80 8.47 -12.05
CA TYR A 263 21.32 9.41 -11.02
C TYR A 263 22.21 9.46 -9.77
N PHE A 264 22.88 8.37 -9.41
CA PHE A 264 23.67 8.32 -8.17
C PHE A 264 24.89 9.25 -8.18
N PRO A 265 25.60 9.45 -9.31
CA PRO A 265 26.66 10.47 -9.37
C PRO A 265 26.15 11.89 -9.09
N SER A 266 24.92 12.22 -9.50
CA SER A 266 24.32 13.53 -9.23
C SER A 266 23.77 13.67 -7.81
N LEU A 267 23.43 12.56 -7.14
CA LEU A 267 22.84 12.56 -5.80
C LEU A 267 23.90 12.42 -4.69
N TYR A 268 24.95 11.65 -4.93
CA TYR A 268 25.93 11.26 -3.93
C TYR A 268 27.36 11.71 -4.25
N GLU A 269 27.56 12.38 -5.40
CA GLU A 269 28.87 12.85 -5.86
C GLU A 269 29.94 11.75 -5.73
N ASP A 270 30.97 11.97 -4.92
CA ASP A 270 32.09 11.05 -4.67
C ASP A 270 31.67 9.75 -3.95
N GLY A 271 30.52 9.73 -3.28
CA GLY A 271 29.98 8.55 -2.58
C GLY A 271 29.21 7.57 -3.46
N SER A 272 28.98 7.90 -4.73
CA SER A 272 28.14 7.11 -5.66
C SER A 272 28.62 5.66 -5.84
N SER A 273 29.93 5.45 -5.98
CA SER A 273 30.51 4.11 -6.16
C SER A 273 30.32 3.23 -4.93
N TYR A 274 30.39 3.81 -3.73
CA TYR A 274 30.19 3.08 -2.48
C TYR A 274 28.73 2.62 -2.34
N GLU A 275 27.76 3.49 -2.63
CA GLU A 275 26.34 3.14 -2.55
C GLU A 275 25.96 2.07 -3.58
N ILE A 276 26.48 2.16 -4.82
CA ILE A 276 26.25 1.15 -5.86
C ILE A 276 26.77 -0.22 -5.42
N ASN A 277 27.99 -0.29 -4.86
CA ASN A 277 28.57 -1.55 -4.36
C ASN A 277 27.73 -2.14 -3.22
N LYS A 278 27.30 -1.30 -2.28
CA LYS A 278 26.43 -1.71 -1.17
C LYS A 278 25.12 -2.30 -1.65
N ILE A 279 24.50 -1.72 -2.68
CA ILE A 279 23.27 -2.24 -3.29
C ILE A 279 23.51 -3.58 -3.99
N GLN A 280 24.63 -3.73 -4.70
CA GLN A 280 25.02 -4.99 -5.33
C GLN A 280 25.22 -6.10 -4.29
N GLU A 281 25.88 -5.79 -3.16
CA GLU A 281 26.02 -6.72 -2.05
C GLU A 281 24.66 -7.15 -1.47
N VAL A 282 23.75 -6.19 -1.27
CA VAL A 282 22.38 -6.48 -0.80
C VAL A 282 21.66 -7.42 -1.77
N LEU A 283 21.72 -7.16 -3.07
CA LEU A 283 21.13 -8.02 -4.10
C LEU A 283 21.71 -9.44 -4.08
N LEU A 284 23.04 -9.56 -3.98
CA LEU A 284 23.72 -10.85 -3.91
C LEU A 284 23.30 -11.64 -2.67
N ARG A 285 23.20 -10.98 -1.51
CA ARG A 285 22.69 -11.62 -0.28
C ARG A 285 21.25 -12.09 -0.45
N MET A 286 20.38 -11.28 -1.08
CA MET A 286 18.98 -11.66 -1.33
C MET A 286 18.89 -12.88 -2.25
N VAL A 287 19.63 -12.89 -3.36
CA VAL A 287 19.70 -14.03 -4.28
C VAL A 287 20.15 -15.29 -3.54
N GLY A 288 21.19 -15.18 -2.72
CA GLY A 288 21.70 -16.29 -1.91
C GLY A 288 20.65 -16.86 -0.93
N GLU A 289 19.86 -16.01 -0.26
CA GLU A 289 18.80 -16.46 0.67
C GLU A 289 17.70 -17.26 -0.06
N TYR A 290 17.27 -16.81 -1.25
CA TYR A 290 16.23 -17.50 -2.02
C TYR A 290 16.72 -18.83 -2.63
N GLU A 291 18.01 -18.95 -2.93
CA GLU A 291 18.59 -20.16 -3.49
C GLU A 291 18.83 -21.25 -2.45
N GLN A 292 19.25 -20.87 -1.25
CA GLN A 292 19.30 -21.78 -0.11
C GLN A 292 17.93 -22.41 0.16
N LYS A 293 16.85 -21.62 0.00
CA LYS A 293 15.46 -22.09 0.12
C LYS A 293 15.03 -22.99 -1.06
N SER A 294 15.58 -22.80 -2.25
CA SER A 294 15.19 -23.54 -3.47
C SER A 294 16.04 -24.77 -3.79
N LYS A 295 17.14 -25.03 -3.03
CA LYS A 295 18.14 -26.10 -3.30
C LYS A 295 18.73 -26.03 -4.73
N ALA A 296 18.73 -24.86 -5.36
CA ALA A 296 19.28 -24.68 -6.71
C ALA A 296 20.74 -24.23 -6.64
N SER A 297 21.65 -25.04 -7.18
CA SER A 297 23.09 -24.77 -7.22
C SER A 297 23.50 -24.18 -8.57
N GLN A 298 23.39 -22.85 -8.76
CA GLN A 298 24.09 -22.05 -9.80
C GLN A 298 23.65 -20.57 -9.74
N ALA A 299 24.32 -19.80 -8.86
CA ALA A 299 23.88 -18.49 -8.34
C ALA A 299 24.37 -17.27 -9.12
N SER A 300 25.69 -17.00 -9.10
CA SER A 300 26.24 -15.72 -9.61
C SER A 300 26.01 -15.51 -11.10
N SER A 301 26.10 -16.59 -11.89
CA SER A 301 26.00 -16.50 -13.36
C SER A 301 24.67 -15.96 -13.89
N LYS A 302 23.55 -16.10 -13.15
CA LYS A 302 22.22 -15.72 -13.65
C LYS A 302 21.82 -14.28 -13.31
N LEU A 303 22.24 -13.78 -12.14
CA LEU A 303 22.07 -12.36 -11.81
C LEU A 303 22.95 -11.51 -12.73
N GLU A 304 24.22 -11.86 -12.88
CA GLU A 304 25.15 -11.18 -13.79
C GLU A 304 24.59 -11.13 -15.21
N TYR A 305 24.10 -12.27 -15.72
CA TYR A 305 23.46 -12.34 -17.03
C TYR A 305 22.23 -11.41 -17.18
N TYR A 306 21.37 -11.30 -16.15
CA TYR A 306 20.25 -10.35 -16.17
C TYR A 306 20.73 -8.89 -16.23
N LEU A 307 21.77 -8.54 -15.47
CA LEU A 307 22.29 -7.18 -15.40
C LEU A 307 23.04 -6.78 -16.68
N GLU A 308 23.74 -7.71 -17.32
CA GLU A 308 24.48 -7.49 -18.57
C GLU A 308 23.57 -7.38 -19.80
N GLU A 309 22.40 -8.03 -19.79
CA GLU A 309 21.47 -7.94 -20.91
C GLU A 309 21.01 -6.50 -21.16
N PRO A 310 20.81 -6.10 -22.43
CA PRO A 310 20.35 -4.75 -22.73
C PRO A 310 18.98 -4.48 -22.08
N VAL A 311 18.77 -3.22 -21.67
CA VAL A 311 17.46 -2.77 -21.20
C VAL A 311 16.44 -2.88 -22.32
N ILE A 312 15.22 -3.29 -21.99
CA ILE A 312 14.15 -3.39 -22.99
C ILE A 312 13.62 -1.99 -23.36
N PRO A 313 13.13 -1.80 -24.61
CA PRO A 313 12.54 -0.53 -25.02
C PRO A 313 11.34 -0.13 -24.15
N ARG A 314 11.13 1.18 -23.98
CA ARG A 314 9.94 1.72 -23.30
C ARG A 314 8.75 1.64 -24.25
N VAL A 315 7.92 0.62 -24.10
CA VAL A 315 6.65 0.47 -24.81
C VAL A 315 5.49 0.96 -23.93
N GLU A 316 4.45 1.49 -24.57
CA GLU A 316 3.18 1.80 -23.89
C GLU A 316 2.52 0.49 -23.44
N ASN A 317 1.91 0.48 -22.25
CA ASN A 317 1.25 -0.68 -21.62
C ASN A 317 2.18 -1.85 -21.22
N PHE A 318 3.46 -1.60 -20.95
CA PHE A 318 4.33 -2.63 -20.36
C PHE A 318 3.86 -3.05 -18.95
N ASP A 319 3.57 -4.34 -18.77
CA ASP A 319 3.29 -4.96 -17.47
C ASP A 319 4.49 -5.76 -16.97
N ILE A 320 5.12 -5.24 -15.91
CA ILE A 320 6.29 -5.85 -15.26
C ILE A 320 5.98 -7.22 -14.65
N LEU A 321 4.78 -7.43 -14.10
CA LEU A 321 4.41 -8.70 -13.47
C LEU A 321 4.23 -9.78 -14.54
N THR A 322 3.51 -9.47 -15.61
CA THR A 322 3.38 -10.37 -16.75
C THR A 322 4.76 -10.70 -17.37
N TRP A 323 5.67 -9.72 -17.46
CA TRP A 323 7.03 -9.97 -17.94
C TRP A 323 7.79 -10.97 -17.06
N TRP A 324 7.77 -10.81 -15.74
CA TRP A 324 8.42 -11.75 -14.82
C TRP A 324 7.75 -13.13 -14.81
N LYS A 325 6.44 -13.20 -15.03
CA LYS A 325 5.70 -14.46 -15.22
C LYS A 325 6.22 -15.24 -16.43
N VAL A 326 6.41 -14.57 -17.58
CA VAL A 326 6.89 -15.21 -18.82
C VAL A 326 8.36 -15.59 -18.73
N ASN A 327 9.19 -14.79 -18.05
CA ASN A 327 10.63 -15.01 -17.94
C ASN A 327 11.04 -15.88 -16.73
N ALA A 328 10.08 -16.55 -16.08
CA ALA A 328 10.30 -17.39 -14.91
C ALA A 328 11.34 -18.50 -15.12
N SER A 329 11.32 -19.15 -16.28
CA SER A 329 12.26 -20.23 -16.63
C SER A 329 13.68 -19.72 -16.83
N LYS A 330 13.82 -18.51 -17.38
CA LYS A 330 15.10 -17.85 -17.62
C LYS A 330 15.73 -17.35 -16.32
N TYR A 331 14.91 -16.82 -15.41
CA TYR A 331 15.36 -16.21 -14.15
C TYR A 331 14.58 -16.74 -12.93
N PRO A 332 14.74 -18.02 -12.55
CA PRO A 332 13.90 -18.63 -11.51
C PRO A 332 14.05 -17.97 -10.13
N THR A 333 15.27 -17.60 -9.72
CA THR A 333 15.51 -16.91 -8.44
C THR A 333 14.98 -15.48 -8.47
N LEU A 334 15.31 -14.70 -9.50
CA LEU A 334 14.86 -13.31 -9.63
C LEU A 334 13.34 -13.21 -9.81
N HIS A 335 12.71 -14.18 -10.46
CA HIS A 335 11.26 -14.29 -10.55
C HIS A 335 10.61 -14.38 -9.16
N CYS A 336 11.15 -15.20 -8.27
CA CYS A 336 10.66 -15.28 -6.88
C CYS A 336 10.88 -13.97 -6.12
N ILE A 337 12.05 -13.34 -6.29
CA ILE A 337 12.35 -12.05 -5.65
C ILE A 337 11.42 -10.95 -6.20
N ALA A 338 11.22 -10.89 -7.51
CA ALA A 338 10.33 -9.93 -8.16
C ALA A 338 8.89 -10.06 -7.67
N ARG A 339 8.39 -11.29 -7.52
CA ARG A 339 7.06 -11.53 -6.96
C ARG A 339 6.88 -10.91 -5.57
N ASP A 340 7.90 -11.02 -4.72
CA ASP A 340 7.84 -10.62 -3.32
C ASP A 340 8.14 -9.13 -3.12
N ILE A 341 9.06 -8.56 -3.93
CA ILE A 341 9.48 -7.16 -3.84
C ILE A 341 8.51 -6.22 -4.56
N LEU A 342 8.05 -6.58 -5.76
CA LEU A 342 7.13 -5.72 -6.53
C LEU A 342 5.73 -5.64 -5.91
N ALA A 343 5.42 -6.50 -4.94
CA ALA A 343 4.21 -6.42 -4.15
C ALA A 343 4.23 -5.29 -3.10
N ILE A 344 5.42 -4.82 -2.72
CA ILE A 344 5.61 -3.88 -1.60
C ILE A 344 5.06 -2.51 -1.98
N HIS A 345 4.07 -2.05 -1.23
CA HIS A 345 3.56 -0.70 -1.36
C HIS A 345 4.39 0.26 -0.52
N VAL A 346 5.07 1.20 -1.17
CA VAL A 346 5.87 2.24 -0.49
C VAL A 346 5.01 3.33 0.19
N SER A 347 3.69 3.20 0.18
CA SER A 347 2.78 4.20 0.74
C SER A 347 1.57 3.58 1.43
N THR A 348 1.14 4.21 2.53
CA THR A 348 -0.07 3.87 3.28
C THR A 348 -1.37 4.39 2.63
N VAL A 349 -1.33 4.88 1.38
CA VAL A 349 -2.53 5.38 0.65
C VAL A 349 -3.66 4.34 0.56
N ALA A 350 -3.34 3.04 0.56
CA ALA A 350 -4.36 1.99 0.65
C ALA A 350 -5.21 2.12 1.93
N SER A 351 -4.56 2.46 3.06
CA SER A 351 -5.22 2.76 4.32
C SER A 351 -5.98 4.09 4.27
N GLU A 352 -5.50 5.12 3.55
CA GLU A 352 -6.24 6.38 3.36
C GLU A 352 -7.56 6.17 2.60
N SER A 353 -7.56 5.33 1.56
CA SER A 353 -8.79 4.93 0.86
C SER A 353 -9.74 4.16 1.79
N ALA A 354 -9.19 3.27 2.61
CA ALA A 354 -9.94 2.58 3.67
C ALA A 354 -10.52 3.59 4.68
N PHE A 355 -9.82 4.66 5.03
CA PHE A 355 -10.32 5.68 5.97
C PHE A 355 -11.37 6.61 5.38
N SER A 356 -11.28 6.94 4.09
CA SER A 356 -12.35 7.67 3.39
C SER A 356 -13.66 6.89 3.42
N THR A 357 -13.56 5.58 3.19
CA THR A 357 -14.68 4.64 3.24
C THR A 357 -15.15 4.40 4.69
N GLY A 358 -14.21 4.20 5.61
CA GLY A 358 -14.46 4.08 7.05
C GLY A 358 -15.14 5.32 7.63
N GLY A 359 -14.77 6.52 7.19
CA GLY A 359 -15.41 7.77 7.56
C GLY A 359 -16.91 7.79 7.22
N ARG A 360 -17.31 7.17 6.10
CA ARG A 360 -18.72 7.01 5.71
C ARG A 360 -19.45 6.03 6.62
N PHE A 361 -18.81 4.91 6.99
CA PHE A 361 -19.34 3.94 7.96
C PHE A 361 -19.39 4.46 9.40
N VAL A 362 -18.47 5.35 9.79
CA VAL A 362 -18.30 5.91 11.15
C VAL A 362 -18.98 7.29 11.29
N SER A 363 -19.63 7.80 10.22
CA SER A 363 -20.31 9.10 10.20
C SER A 363 -21.51 9.21 11.17
N LEU A 364 -21.99 10.45 11.41
CA LEU A 364 -23.03 10.81 12.39
C LEU A 364 -24.34 9.99 12.28
N HIS A 365 -24.68 9.48 11.09
CA HIS A 365 -25.87 8.63 10.87
C HIS A 365 -25.68 7.15 11.26
N ARG A 366 -24.45 6.69 11.54
CA ARG A 366 -24.11 5.29 11.85
C ARG A 366 -23.34 5.12 13.17
N SER A 367 -23.35 6.14 14.00
CA SER A 367 -22.62 6.31 15.27
C SER A 367 -22.72 5.18 16.31
N MET A 368 -23.52 4.14 16.06
CA MET A 368 -23.83 3.05 16.99
C MET A 368 -23.39 1.66 16.51
N LEU A 369 -22.70 1.54 15.37
CA LEU A 369 -22.19 0.24 14.95
C LEU A 369 -21.05 -0.21 15.88
N HIS A 370 -21.12 -1.45 16.34
CA HIS A 370 -20.06 -2.07 17.13
C HIS A 370 -18.80 -2.18 16.26
N PRO A 371 -17.57 -1.97 16.80
CA PRO A 371 -16.33 -2.03 16.04
C PRO A 371 -16.19 -3.27 15.15
N LYS A 372 -16.54 -4.46 15.67
CA LYS A 372 -16.58 -5.71 14.89
C LYS A 372 -17.46 -5.65 13.63
N THR A 373 -18.58 -4.95 13.68
CA THR A 373 -19.46 -4.78 12.51
C THR A 373 -18.87 -3.80 11.51
N VAL A 374 -18.16 -2.77 11.98
CA VAL A 374 -17.43 -1.84 11.10
C VAL A 374 -16.30 -2.56 10.40
N GLU A 375 -15.52 -3.36 11.13
CA GLU A 375 -14.47 -4.22 10.56
C GLU A 375 -15.04 -5.15 9.48
N ALA A 376 -16.11 -5.87 9.79
CA ALA A 376 -16.75 -6.78 8.85
C ALA A 376 -17.20 -6.07 7.57
N LEU A 377 -17.79 -4.88 7.69
CA LEU A 377 -18.20 -4.06 6.54
C LEU A 377 -17.01 -3.63 5.70
N MET A 378 -15.96 -3.11 6.33
CA MET A 378 -14.74 -2.61 5.67
C MET A 378 -14.02 -3.72 4.90
N CYS A 379 -13.77 -4.85 5.57
CA CYS A 379 -13.07 -5.98 4.99
C CYS A 379 -13.91 -6.66 3.90
N ALA A 380 -15.18 -6.99 4.18
CA ALA A 380 -16.04 -7.65 3.21
C ALA A 380 -16.26 -6.78 1.96
N GLN A 381 -16.37 -5.46 2.11
CA GLN A 381 -16.46 -4.56 0.96
C GLN A 381 -15.20 -4.62 0.10
N SER A 382 -14.01 -4.55 0.70
CA SER A 382 -12.74 -4.66 -0.01
C SER A 382 -12.63 -5.98 -0.78
N TRP A 383 -13.06 -7.09 -0.16
CA TRP A 383 -12.93 -8.41 -0.74
C TRP A 383 -13.92 -8.65 -1.88
N LEU A 384 -15.20 -8.31 -1.67
CA LEU A 384 -16.24 -8.48 -2.69
C LEU A 384 -15.96 -7.64 -3.94
N TRP A 385 -15.50 -6.39 -3.79
CA TRP A 385 -15.18 -5.56 -4.97
C TRP A 385 -14.07 -6.15 -5.84
N SER A 386 -13.10 -6.84 -5.23
CA SER A 386 -12.07 -7.49 -6.05
C SER A 386 -12.64 -8.64 -6.85
N GLU A 387 -13.52 -9.47 -6.27
CA GLU A 387 -14.14 -10.57 -7.03
C GLU A 387 -14.99 -10.07 -8.20
N PHE A 388 -15.71 -8.96 -8.00
CA PHE A 388 -16.47 -8.31 -9.07
C PHE A 388 -15.56 -7.78 -10.18
N ASN A 389 -14.39 -7.24 -9.83
CA ASN A 389 -13.44 -6.73 -10.83
C ASN A 389 -12.75 -7.88 -11.57
N ASP A 390 -12.36 -8.93 -10.87
CA ASP A 390 -11.73 -10.12 -11.46
C ASP A 390 -12.69 -10.81 -12.45
N SER A 391 -13.94 -11.04 -12.04
CA SER A 391 -14.97 -11.62 -12.92
C SER A 391 -15.35 -10.71 -14.10
N LYS A 392 -15.24 -9.39 -13.96
CA LYS A 392 -15.44 -8.44 -15.07
C LYS A 392 -14.27 -8.43 -16.05
N LEU A 393 -13.03 -8.63 -15.58
CA LEU A 393 -11.89 -8.84 -16.45
C LEU A 393 -12.01 -10.17 -17.21
N GLU A 394 -12.35 -11.27 -16.53
CA GLU A 394 -12.54 -12.58 -17.16
C GLU A 394 -13.58 -12.50 -18.29
N ARG A 395 -14.74 -11.89 -18.06
CA ARG A 395 -15.77 -11.70 -19.10
C ARG A 395 -15.32 -10.81 -20.26
N LYS A 396 -14.42 -9.84 -20.03
CA LYS A 396 -13.86 -9.01 -21.09
C LYS A 396 -12.86 -9.79 -21.95
N PHE A 397 -12.04 -10.64 -21.33
CA PHE A 397 -11.11 -11.53 -22.04
C PHE A 397 -11.84 -12.61 -22.85
N GLU A 398 -12.93 -13.17 -22.30
CA GLU A 398 -13.80 -14.07 -23.06
C GLU A 398 -14.41 -13.35 -24.26
N ALA A 399 -14.97 -12.16 -24.07
CA ALA A 399 -15.56 -11.39 -25.17
C ALA A 399 -14.55 -11.00 -26.27
N SER A 400 -13.31 -10.67 -25.92
CA SER A 400 -12.28 -10.35 -26.93
C SER A 400 -11.80 -11.57 -27.72
N ASN A 401 -11.85 -12.76 -27.13
CA ASN A 401 -11.46 -14.00 -27.82
C ASN A 401 -12.55 -14.54 -28.76
N PHE A 402 -13.78 -14.02 -28.70
CA PHE A 402 -14.85 -14.36 -29.64
C PHE A 402 -14.91 -13.41 -30.85
N GLU A 403 -14.15 -12.30 -30.84
CA GLU A 403 -14.09 -11.35 -31.96
C GLU A 403 -12.95 -11.65 -32.96
N GLU A 404 -12.13 -12.68 -32.73
CA GLU A 404 -11.01 -13.06 -33.65
C GLU A 404 -11.31 -14.28 -34.56
N ASP A 405 -12.49 -14.91 -34.46
CA ASP A 405 -12.85 -16.10 -35.27
C ASP A 405 -13.88 -15.84 -36.39
N ASP A 406 -14.30 -14.59 -36.61
CA ASP A 406 -15.17 -14.17 -37.71
C ASP A 406 -14.47 -13.12 -38.60
N ASP A 407 -13.50 -13.53 -39.42
CA ASP A 407 -13.09 -12.84 -40.67
C ASP A 407 -12.43 -13.79 -41.69
#